data_AF-A0A930F5Q4-F1
#
_entry.id   AF-A0A930F5Q4-F1
#
_cell.length_a   1.000
_cell.length_b   1.000
_cell.length_c   1.000
_cell.angle_alpha   90.00
_cell.angle_beta   90.00
_cell.angle_gamma   90.00
#
_symmetry.space_group_name_H-M   'P 1'
#
loop_
_entity.id
_entity.type
_entity.pdbx_description
1 polymer ?
#
loop_
_entity_poly.entity_id
_entity_poly.type
_entity_poly.pdbx_seq_one_letter_code
_entity_poly.pdbx_strand_id
1 'polypeptide(L)'
;MEVSKRIILVSGMSGAGKSTATRILEDMGYHIIDNYPVVLVDQFVDMIEVSTDPRYSYIALSTSAEDFPIFSRKLNGINASVSVLFIDASDSVLLNRYKSTRRIHPLLLSNTANTLEEAITEERHRFKQNLDNNVITIDTSFSSEKEFKKKLESYFAKKQIPSFSISFISFGYKYGVPLDADLMIDVRFLPNPFWDEKLRYFSGNDKEV
;
A
#
# COMPACT_ATOMS: atom_id res chain seq x y z
N MET A 1 -3.92 -9.26 -23.32
CA MET A 1 -2.76 -8.44 -22.91
C MET A 1 -2.25 -9.06 -21.63
N GLU A 2 -1.04 -9.62 -21.63
CA GLU A 2 -0.43 -10.12 -20.39
C GLU A 2 -0.43 -8.99 -19.36
N VAL A 3 -1.08 -9.24 -18.22
CA VAL A 3 -1.04 -8.30 -17.10
C VAL A 3 0.37 -8.38 -16.55
N SER A 4 1.25 -7.45 -16.97
CA SER A 4 2.60 -7.38 -16.44
C SER A 4 2.50 -7.13 -14.92
N LYS A 5 2.83 -8.13 -14.11
CA LYS A 5 2.87 -8.00 -12.65
C LYS A 5 3.83 -6.86 -12.29
N ARG A 6 3.44 -6.03 -11.32
CA ARG A 6 4.25 -4.90 -10.83
C ARG A 6 4.61 -5.13 -9.38
N ILE A 7 5.90 -5.05 -9.09
CA ILE A 7 6.44 -5.20 -7.75
C ILE A 7 7.21 -3.94 -7.41
N ILE A 8 6.92 -3.38 -6.24
CA ILE A 8 7.65 -2.26 -5.68
C ILE A 8 8.45 -2.80 -4.50
N LEU A 9 9.78 -2.81 -4.62
CA LEU A 9 10.66 -3.06 -3.48
C LEU A 9 10.82 -1.74 -2.72
N VAL A 10 10.18 -1.63 -1.57
CA VAL A 10 10.20 -0.46 -0.71
C VAL A 10 11.32 -0.60 0.32
N SER A 11 12.30 0.28 0.25
CA SER A 11 13.33 0.42 1.28
C SER A 11 13.57 1.89 1.57
N GLY A 12 14.51 2.18 2.46
CA GLY A 12 14.74 3.53 2.93
C GLY A 12 15.36 3.57 4.31
N MET A 13 15.92 4.73 4.64
CA MET A 13 16.47 5.02 5.95
C MET A 13 15.39 4.80 7.03
N SER A 14 15.80 4.24 8.16
CA SER A 14 14.91 4.02 9.28
C SER A 14 14.43 5.37 9.82
N GLY A 15 13.11 5.53 9.96
CA GLY A 15 12.48 6.84 10.29
C GLY A 15 12.21 7.76 9.08
N ALA A 16 12.56 7.38 7.85
CA ALA A 16 12.30 8.19 6.66
C ALA A 16 10.83 8.17 6.21
N GLY A 17 9.99 7.28 6.74
CA GLY A 17 8.57 7.20 6.38
C GLY A 17 8.18 5.96 5.57
N LYS A 18 8.96 4.87 5.68
CA LYS A 18 8.67 3.56 5.06
C LYS A 18 7.25 3.06 5.37
N SER A 19 6.85 3.12 6.64
CA SER A 19 5.50 2.73 7.08
C SER A 19 4.39 3.63 6.51
N THR A 20 4.68 4.92 6.31
CA THR A 20 3.74 5.84 5.66
C THR A 20 3.60 5.51 4.18
N ALA A 21 4.71 5.15 3.51
CA ALA A 21 4.69 4.76 2.11
C ALA A 21 3.94 3.46 1.88
N THR A 22 4.15 2.44 2.72
CA THR A 22 3.40 1.18 2.61
C THR A 22 1.90 1.39 2.77
N ARG A 23 1.48 2.22 3.74
CA ARG A 23 0.05 2.58 3.89
C ARG A 23 -0.51 3.30 2.66
N ILE A 24 0.24 4.24 2.09
CA ILE A 24 -0.18 4.95 0.87
C ILE A 24 -0.29 3.99 -0.31
N LEU A 25 0.68 3.08 -0.47
CA LEU A 25 0.65 2.05 -1.52
C LEU A 25 -0.52 1.08 -1.34
N GLU A 26 -0.88 0.76 -0.09
CA GLU A 26 -2.06 -0.04 0.24
C GLU A 26 -3.35 0.65 -0.20
N ASP A 27 -3.49 1.95 0.11
CA ASP A 27 -4.62 2.79 -0.36
C ASP A 27 -4.70 2.84 -1.90
N MET A 28 -3.54 2.76 -2.57
CA MET A 28 -3.44 2.68 -4.04
C MET A 28 -3.75 1.25 -4.57
N GLY A 29 -4.06 0.31 -3.67
CA GLY A 29 -4.45 -1.06 -3.93
C GLY A 29 -3.29 -2.04 -4.15
N TYR A 30 -2.06 -1.69 -3.75
CA TYR A 30 -0.97 -2.67 -3.74
C TYR A 30 -1.14 -3.63 -2.58
N HIS A 31 -0.82 -4.90 -2.80
CA HIS A 31 -0.72 -5.88 -1.74
C HIS A 31 0.58 -5.67 -0.97
N ILE A 32 0.49 -5.29 0.29
CA ILE A 32 1.65 -5.01 1.13
C ILE A 32 2.19 -6.28 1.75
N ILE A 33 3.49 -6.51 1.61
CA ILE A 33 4.23 -7.54 2.33
C ILE A 33 5.32 -6.82 3.12
N ASP A 34 5.29 -6.93 4.44
CA ASP A 34 6.25 -6.30 5.34
C ASP A 34 7.06 -7.35 6.10
N ASN A 35 8.35 -7.08 6.32
CA ASN A 35 9.30 -7.97 7.00
C ASN A 35 9.28 -9.42 6.50
N TYR A 36 9.21 -9.61 5.18
CA TYR A 36 9.30 -10.94 4.60
C TYR A 36 10.70 -11.54 4.86
N PRO A 37 10.79 -12.78 5.37
CA PRO A 37 12.09 -13.41 5.59
C PRO A 37 12.88 -13.55 4.30
N VAL A 38 14.09 -12.97 4.27
CA VAL A 38 14.94 -12.98 3.06
C VAL A 38 15.30 -14.40 2.59
N VAL A 39 15.36 -15.36 3.52
CA VAL A 39 15.62 -16.78 3.23
C VAL A 39 14.51 -17.45 2.40
N LEU A 40 13.31 -16.86 2.34
CA LEU A 40 12.19 -17.38 1.58
C LEU A 40 11.99 -16.64 0.24
N VAL A 41 12.89 -15.72 -0.14
CA VAL A 41 12.73 -14.89 -1.34
C VAL A 41 12.56 -15.72 -2.62
N ASP A 42 13.19 -16.89 -2.71
CA ASP A 42 13.07 -17.78 -3.87
C ASP A 42 11.63 -18.32 -4.00
N GLN A 43 11.01 -18.74 -2.88
CA GLN A 43 9.62 -19.18 -2.86
C GLN A 43 8.66 -18.05 -3.23
N PHE A 44 8.98 -16.82 -2.83
CA PHE A 44 8.21 -15.64 -3.20
C PHE A 44 8.29 -15.35 -4.70
N VAL A 45 9.47 -15.44 -5.30
CA VAL A 45 9.66 -15.29 -6.75
C VAL A 45 8.89 -16.37 -7.51
N ASP A 46 9.04 -17.64 -7.13
CA ASP A 46 8.32 -18.76 -7.76
C ASP A 46 6.80 -18.55 -7.69
N MET A 47 6.31 -18.12 -6.53
CA MET A 47 4.89 -17.80 -6.33
C MET A 47 4.42 -16.68 -7.24
N ILE A 48 5.21 -15.60 -7.36
CA ILE A 48 4.89 -14.48 -8.25
C ILE A 48 4.86 -14.96 -9.69
N GLU A 49 5.80 -15.78 -10.15
CA GLU A 49 5.86 -16.17 -11.55
C GLU A 49 4.72 -17.12 -11.92
N VAL A 50 4.41 -18.09 -11.05
CA VAL A 50 3.39 -19.12 -11.31
C VAL A 50 1.96 -18.62 -11.07
N SER A 51 1.74 -17.74 -10.08
CA SER A 51 0.38 -17.39 -9.66
C SER A 51 -0.38 -16.58 -10.71
N THR A 52 -1.63 -16.94 -10.97
CA THR A 52 -2.58 -16.17 -11.80
C THR A 52 -3.57 -15.36 -10.98
N ASP A 53 -3.45 -15.37 -9.65
CA ASP A 53 -4.36 -14.66 -8.77
C ASP A 53 -4.16 -13.14 -8.93
N PRO A 54 -5.23 -12.38 -9.25
CA PRO A 54 -5.16 -10.93 -9.43
C PRO A 54 -4.53 -10.17 -8.25
N ARG A 55 -4.61 -10.70 -7.02
CA ARG A 55 -4.04 -10.08 -5.81
C ARG A 55 -2.53 -9.91 -5.89
N TYR A 56 -1.82 -10.77 -6.64
CA TYR A 56 -0.37 -10.68 -6.82
C TYR A 56 0.05 -9.88 -8.05
N SER A 57 -0.88 -9.18 -8.70
CA SER A 57 -0.58 -8.32 -9.85
C SER A 57 0.14 -7.03 -9.44
N TYR A 58 -0.09 -6.54 -8.22
CA TYR A 58 0.49 -5.31 -7.68
C TYR A 58 0.96 -5.57 -6.26
N ILE A 59 2.27 -5.71 -6.05
CA ILE A 59 2.85 -6.01 -4.73
C ILE A 59 3.77 -4.87 -4.31
N ALA A 60 3.74 -4.49 -3.04
CA ALA A 60 4.77 -3.66 -2.43
C ALA A 60 5.43 -4.45 -1.30
N LEU A 61 6.71 -4.77 -1.47
CA LEU A 61 7.51 -5.53 -0.53
C LEU A 61 8.41 -4.56 0.25
N SER A 62 8.18 -4.42 1.55
CA SER A 62 9.01 -3.63 2.45
C SER A 62 10.18 -4.45 2.96
N THR A 63 11.38 -3.86 2.90
CA THR A 63 12.62 -4.51 3.32
C THR A 63 13.51 -3.61 4.18
N SER A 64 14.37 -4.26 4.96
CA SER A 64 15.40 -3.64 5.81
C SER A 64 16.62 -3.23 4.97
N ALA A 65 17.55 -2.48 5.56
CA ALA A 65 18.82 -2.16 4.92
C ALA A 65 19.72 -3.40 4.72
N GLU A 66 19.57 -4.39 5.60
CA GLU A 66 20.38 -5.61 5.63
C GLU A 66 19.94 -6.60 4.54
N ASP A 67 18.64 -6.77 4.37
CA ASP A 67 18.07 -7.74 3.42
C ASP A 67 17.95 -7.17 1.99
N PHE A 68 17.94 -5.84 1.86
CA PHE A 68 17.77 -5.14 0.59
C PHE A 68 18.64 -5.67 -0.56
N PRO A 69 19.96 -5.92 -0.39
CA PRO A 69 20.81 -6.38 -1.48
C PRO A 69 20.39 -7.73 -2.05
N ILE A 70 19.95 -8.64 -1.17
CA ILE A 70 19.51 -9.98 -1.57
C ILE A 70 18.18 -9.89 -2.31
N PHE A 71 17.21 -9.14 -1.77
CA PHE A 71 15.93 -8.91 -2.45
C PHE A 71 16.11 -8.23 -3.80
N SER A 72 16.93 -7.18 -3.87
CA SER A 72 17.22 -6.46 -5.12
C SER A 72 17.78 -7.42 -6.17
N ARG A 73 18.76 -8.25 -5.80
CA ARG A 73 19.37 -9.23 -6.71
C ARG A 73 18.39 -10.31 -7.16
N LYS A 74 17.58 -10.85 -6.25
CA LYS A 74 16.67 -11.98 -6.53
C LYS A 74 15.43 -11.56 -7.31
N LEU A 75 14.96 -10.34 -7.11
CA LEU A 75 13.87 -9.77 -7.90
C LEU A 75 14.34 -9.23 -9.26
N ASN A 76 15.65 -9.06 -9.47
CA ASN A 76 16.18 -8.65 -10.75
C ASN A 76 16.08 -9.80 -11.77
N GLY A 77 15.42 -9.54 -12.91
CA GLY A 77 15.30 -10.49 -14.02
C GLY A 77 14.11 -11.46 -13.95
N ILE A 78 13.23 -11.33 -12.96
CA ILE A 78 11.98 -12.09 -12.91
C ILE A 78 11.01 -11.63 -13.98
N ASN A 79 10.01 -12.45 -14.32
CA ASN A 79 8.97 -12.08 -15.29
C ASN A 79 7.92 -11.09 -14.71
N ALA A 80 8.38 -9.98 -14.14
CA ALA A 80 7.58 -8.91 -13.58
C ALA A 80 8.32 -7.56 -13.67
N SER A 81 7.56 -6.46 -13.70
CA SER A 81 8.11 -5.11 -13.64
C SER A 81 8.47 -4.78 -12.19
N VAL A 82 9.76 -4.83 -11.86
CA VAL A 82 10.27 -4.50 -10.52
C VAL A 82 10.78 -3.05 -10.50
N SER A 83 10.27 -2.27 -9.56
CA SER A 83 10.75 -0.91 -9.27
C SER A 83 11.25 -0.85 -7.85
N VAL A 84 12.38 -0.19 -7.63
CA VAL A 84 12.89 0.07 -6.27
C VAL A 84 12.48 1.48 -5.85
N LEU A 85 11.79 1.58 -4.71
CA LEU A 85 11.48 2.83 -4.03
C LEU A 85 12.40 2.96 -2.82
N PHE A 86 13.26 3.98 -2.82
CA PHE A 86 14.10 4.33 -1.69
C PHE A 86 13.62 5.63 -1.05
N ILE A 87 13.33 5.59 0.25
CA ILE A 87 12.83 6.74 0.99
C ILE A 87 13.94 7.26 1.89
N ASP A 88 14.29 8.53 1.73
CA ASP A 88 15.37 9.18 2.47
C ASP A 88 14.87 10.40 3.24
N ALA A 89 15.66 10.83 4.21
CA ALA A 89 15.56 12.13 4.87
C ALA A 89 16.94 12.51 5.42
N SER A 90 17.19 13.79 5.65
CA SER A 90 18.43 14.27 6.24
C SER A 90 18.65 13.69 7.63
N ASP A 91 19.91 13.48 8.00
CA ASP A 91 20.28 12.88 9.29
C ASP A 91 19.71 13.69 10.47
N SER A 92 19.72 15.02 10.37
CA SER A 92 19.10 15.92 11.34
C SER A 92 17.60 15.71 11.50
N VAL A 93 16.88 15.45 10.41
CA VAL A 93 15.44 15.17 10.43
C VAL A 93 15.17 13.78 11.01
N LEU A 94 15.94 12.77 10.62
CA LEU A 94 15.83 11.42 11.17
C LEU A 94 16.05 11.41 12.69
N LEU A 95 17.11 12.07 13.17
CA LEU A 95 17.38 12.24 14.60
C LEU A 95 16.18 12.86 15.34
N ASN A 96 15.59 13.92 14.78
CA ASN A 96 14.43 14.57 15.38
C ASN A 96 13.18 13.68 15.37
N ARG A 97 12.94 12.90 14.31
CA ARG A 97 11.82 11.94 14.24
C ARG A 97 11.94 10.81 15.26
N TYR A 98 13.15 10.32 15.50
CA TYR A 98 13.40 9.33 16.55
C TYR A 98 13.18 9.91 17.95
N LYS A 99 13.64 11.15 18.19
CA LYS A 99 13.39 11.86 19.45
C LYS A 99 11.89 12.08 19.70
N SER A 100 11.11 12.40 18.67
CA SER A 100 9.68 12.66 18.81
C SER A 100 8.86 11.37 18.99
N THR A 101 9.15 10.33 18.21
CA THR A 101 8.40 9.06 18.26
C THR A 101 8.82 8.14 19.40
N ARG A 102 9.98 8.40 20.03
CA ARG A 102 10.60 7.55 21.06
C ARG A 102 10.79 6.09 20.63
N ARG A 103 10.78 5.81 19.32
CA ARG A 103 11.12 4.48 18.79
C ARG A 103 12.61 4.24 18.96
N ILE A 104 13.00 2.98 19.10
CA ILE A 104 14.40 2.59 19.17
C ILE A 104 14.85 2.22 17.75
N HIS A 105 16.06 2.65 17.37
CA HIS A 105 16.63 2.29 16.08
C HIS A 105 17.04 0.80 16.06
N PRO A 106 16.78 0.04 14.99
CA PRO A 106 17.10 -1.39 14.91
C PRO A 106 18.57 -1.71 15.24
N LEU A 107 19.52 -0.94 14.70
CA LEU A 107 20.96 -1.14 14.97
C LEU A 107 21.38 -0.91 16.43
N LEU A 108 20.59 -0.16 17.21
CA LEU A 108 20.81 -0.02 18.65
C LEU A 108 20.30 -1.27 19.40
N LEU A 109 19.20 -1.87 18.94
CA LEU A 109 18.66 -3.11 19.51
C LEU A 109 19.59 -4.30 19.26
N SER A 110 20.25 -4.34 18.11
CA SER A 110 21.21 -5.38 17.74
C SER A 110 22.63 -5.12 18.29
N ASN A 111 22.82 -4.09 19.13
CA ASN A 111 24.12 -3.68 19.69
C ASN A 111 25.21 -3.45 18.62
N THR A 112 24.81 -3.06 17.41
CA THR A 112 25.73 -2.84 16.28
C THR A 112 26.20 -1.38 16.19
N ALA A 113 25.49 -0.48 16.85
CA ALA A 113 25.86 0.93 17.01
C ALA A 113 25.67 1.36 18.47
N ASN A 114 26.46 2.32 18.94
CA ASN A 114 26.40 2.84 20.30
C ASN A 114 25.51 4.10 20.39
N THR A 115 25.42 4.85 19.30
CA THR A 115 24.62 6.09 19.25
C THR A 115 23.66 6.08 18.07
N LEU A 116 22.59 6.87 18.17
CA LEU A 116 21.63 7.02 17.07
C LEU A 116 22.28 7.65 15.82
N GLU A 117 23.23 8.56 16.00
CA GLU A 117 23.98 9.19 14.91
C GLU A 117 24.86 8.17 14.17
N GLU A 118 25.57 7.32 14.93
CA GLU A 118 26.35 6.22 14.37
C GLU A 118 25.45 5.22 13.62
N ALA A 119 24.30 4.87 14.19
CA ALA A 119 23.34 3.98 13.56
C ALA A 119 22.82 4.52 12.21
N ILE A 120 22.44 5.80 12.16
CA ILE A 120 21.98 6.45 10.93
C ILE A 120 23.12 6.51 9.89
N THR A 121 24.34 6.83 10.33
CA THR A 121 25.50 6.92 9.44
C THR A 121 25.84 5.58 8.82
N GLU A 122 25.85 4.52 9.63
CA GLU A 122 26.12 3.15 9.21
C GLU A 122 25.04 2.64 8.24
N GLU A 123 23.76 2.87 8.55
CA GLU A 123 22.66 2.51 7.64
C GLU A 123 22.78 3.22 6.28
N ARG A 124 23.11 4.52 6.30
CA ARG A 124 23.33 5.30 5.08
C ARG A 124 24.52 4.77 4.28
N HIS A 125 25.58 4.34 4.96
CA HIS A 125 26.75 3.73 4.31
C HIS A 125 26.39 2.43 3.60
N ARG A 126 25.62 1.54 4.26
CA ARG A 126 25.13 0.29 3.67
C ARG A 126 24.28 0.54 2.42
N PHE A 127 23.36 1.50 2.47
CA PHE A 127 22.55 1.83 1.30
C PHE A 127 23.39 2.42 0.16
N LYS A 128 24.35 3.30 0.45
CA LYS A 128 25.24 3.86 -0.59
C LYS A 128 26.03 2.79 -1.35
N GLN A 129 26.35 1.65 -0.72
CA GLN A 129 27.07 0.56 -1.37
C GLN A 129 26.18 -0.32 -2.25
N ASN A 130 24.88 -0.40 -1.94
CA ASN A 130 23.96 -1.38 -2.54
C ASN A 130 22.88 -0.75 -3.44
N LEU A 131 22.72 0.58 -3.41
CA LEU A 131 21.78 1.28 -4.27
C LEU A 131 22.38 1.45 -5.68
N ASP A 132 21.70 0.88 -6.66
CA ASP A 132 22.00 1.07 -8.08
C ASP A 132 21.40 2.38 -8.63
N ASN A 133 21.77 2.75 -9.86
CA ASN A 133 21.28 3.97 -10.52
C ASN A 133 19.79 3.93 -10.88
N ASN A 134 19.15 2.75 -10.89
CA ASN A 134 17.76 2.58 -11.32
C ASN A 134 16.75 2.58 -10.14
N VAL A 135 16.98 3.46 -9.16
CA VAL A 135 16.17 3.55 -7.94
C VAL A 135 15.39 4.87 -7.92
N ILE A 136 14.10 4.78 -7.58
CA ILE A 136 13.25 5.95 -7.36
C ILE A 136 13.48 6.42 -5.93
N THR A 137 14.25 7.50 -5.77
CA THR A 137 14.54 8.10 -4.47
C THR A 137 13.56 9.23 -4.15
N ILE A 138 12.93 9.18 -2.96
CA ILE A 138 12.06 10.23 -2.46
C ILE A 138 12.63 10.79 -1.15
N ASP A 139 13.02 12.07 -1.18
CA ASP A 139 13.41 12.82 0.01
C ASP A 139 12.17 13.35 0.76
N THR A 140 12.04 12.94 2.02
CA THR A 140 10.97 13.32 2.94
C THR A 140 11.38 14.37 3.97
N SER A 141 12.60 14.93 3.90
CA SER A 141 13.15 15.88 4.89
C SER A 141 12.21 17.05 5.18
N PHE A 142 11.66 17.64 4.12
CA PHE A 142 10.75 18.79 4.18
C PHE A 142 9.41 18.53 3.49
N SER A 143 9.09 17.27 3.20
CA SER A 143 7.83 16.91 2.53
C SER A 143 6.73 16.70 3.56
N SER A 144 5.58 17.32 3.36
CA SER A 144 4.36 16.97 4.09
C SER A 144 3.83 15.60 3.68
N GLU A 145 3.03 14.94 4.51
CA GLU A 145 2.41 13.64 4.15
C GLU A 145 1.58 13.73 2.86
N LYS A 146 0.91 14.86 2.63
CA LYS A 146 0.12 15.09 1.40
C LYS A 146 1.01 15.17 0.16
N GLU A 147 2.14 15.86 0.24
CA GLU A 147 3.11 15.93 -0.87
C GLU A 147 3.79 14.60 -1.12
N PHE A 148 4.13 13.88 -0.04
CA PHE A 148 4.69 12.54 -0.13
C PHE A 148 3.73 11.58 -0.83
N LYS A 149 2.44 11.62 -0.45
CA LYS A 149 1.37 10.87 -1.12
C LYS A 149 1.28 11.20 -2.61
N LYS A 150 1.24 12.48 -2.97
CA LYS A 150 1.20 12.90 -4.39
C LYS A 150 2.41 12.42 -5.19
N LYS A 151 3.62 12.44 -4.59
CA LYS A 151 4.82 11.90 -5.24
C LYS A 151 4.68 10.39 -5.48
N LEU A 152 4.25 9.63 -4.48
CA LEU A 152 4.02 8.19 -4.64
C LEU A 152 2.96 7.88 -5.71
N GLU A 153 1.86 8.63 -5.71
CA GLU A 153 0.83 8.54 -6.75
C GLU A 153 1.41 8.83 -8.14
N SER A 154 2.24 9.85 -8.31
CA SER A 154 2.83 10.16 -9.62
C SER A 154 3.73 9.06 -10.18
N TYR A 155 4.44 8.32 -9.32
CA TYR A 155 5.33 7.23 -9.75
C TYR A 155 4.60 5.91 -9.91
N PHE A 156 3.65 5.60 -9.03
CA PHE A 156 3.10 4.26 -8.87
C PHE A 156 1.59 4.18 -9.09
N ALA A 157 0.94 5.26 -9.55
CA ALA A 157 -0.48 5.20 -9.92
C ALA A 157 -0.73 4.04 -10.89
N LYS A 158 -1.71 3.22 -10.53
CA LYS A 158 -2.26 2.24 -11.45
C LYS A 158 -2.89 3.02 -12.61
N LYS A 159 -2.66 2.59 -13.85
CA LYS A 159 -3.33 3.19 -15.02
C LYS A 159 -4.87 3.12 -14.90
N GLN A 160 -5.38 2.23 -14.05
CA GLN A 160 -6.75 2.24 -13.58
C GLN A 160 -6.82 3.11 -12.32
N ILE A 161 -7.24 4.35 -12.49
CA ILE A 161 -7.84 5.17 -11.44
C ILE A 161 -8.90 4.29 -10.77
N PRO A 162 -8.94 4.16 -9.43
CA PRO A 162 -10.07 3.47 -8.79
C PRO A 162 -11.35 4.15 -9.29
N SER A 163 -12.17 3.40 -10.03
CA SER A 163 -13.45 3.92 -10.51
C SER A 163 -14.27 4.29 -9.29
N PHE A 164 -14.84 5.50 -9.29
CA PHE A 164 -15.84 5.90 -8.30
C PHE A 164 -16.90 4.80 -8.20
N SER A 165 -16.97 4.13 -7.05
CA SER A 165 -17.89 3.02 -6.82
C SER A 165 -19.14 3.56 -6.16
N ILE A 166 -20.29 3.34 -6.78
CA ILE A 166 -21.60 3.71 -6.24
C ILE A 166 -22.26 2.43 -5.74
N SER A 167 -22.68 2.41 -4.49
CA SER A 167 -23.49 1.33 -3.92
C SER A 167 -24.94 1.77 -3.82
N PHE A 168 -25.86 0.90 -4.21
CA PHE A 168 -27.30 1.11 -4.05
C PHE A 168 -27.83 0.13 -3.01
N ILE A 169 -28.55 0.66 -2.01
CA ILE A 169 -29.16 -0.13 -0.95
C ILE A 169 -30.63 0.25 -0.86
N SER A 170 -31.51 -0.75 -0.98
CA SER A 170 -32.95 -0.59 -0.68
C SER A 170 -33.21 -0.93 0.79
N PHE A 171 -33.95 -0.09 1.50
CA PHE A 171 -34.33 -0.33 2.89
C PHE A 171 -35.80 0.05 3.14
N GLY A 172 -36.35 -0.39 4.28
CA GLY A 172 -37.67 0.01 4.74
C GLY A 172 -37.59 0.82 6.02
N TYR A 173 -38.20 2.01 6.07
CA TYR A 173 -38.16 2.93 7.21
C TYR A 173 -38.51 2.29 8.57
N LYS A 174 -39.40 1.30 8.58
CA LYS A 174 -39.78 0.59 9.82
C LYS A 174 -38.63 -0.20 10.47
N TYR A 175 -37.56 -0.47 9.72
CA TYR A 175 -36.38 -1.19 10.18
C TYR A 175 -35.19 -0.26 10.47
N GLY A 176 -35.39 1.05 10.38
CA GLY A 176 -34.33 2.05 10.50
C GLY A 176 -33.70 2.43 9.16
N VAL A 177 -32.95 3.52 9.17
CA VAL A 177 -32.19 4.03 8.01
C VAL A 177 -30.76 3.48 8.03
N PRO A 178 -30.13 3.18 6.88
CA PRO A 178 -28.72 2.85 6.82
C PRO A 178 -27.86 4.00 7.36
N LEU A 179 -26.95 3.68 8.28
CA LEU A 179 -26.12 4.69 8.95
C LEU A 179 -24.98 5.22 8.06
N ASP A 180 -24.64 4.46 7.03
CA ASP A 180 -23.53 4.68 6.09
C ASP A 180 -24.00 5.25 4.74
N ALA A 181 -25.28 5.66 4.63
CA ALA A 181 -25.81 6.25 3.41
C ALA A 181 -25.46 7.74 3.28
N ASP A 182 -24.75 8.10 2.21
CA ASP A 182 -24.46 9.50 1.87
C ASP A 182 -25.68 10.25 1.30
N LEU A 183 -26.54 9.56 0.55
CA LEU A 183 -27.76 10.10 -0.09
C LEU A 183 -28.95 9.19 0.20
N MET A 184 -30.06 9.78 0.65
CA MET A 184 -31.34 9.08 0.83
C MET A 184 -32.41 9.65 -0.09
N ILE A 185 -33.09 8.76 -0.82
CA ILE A 185 -34.24 9.10 -1.68
C ILE A 185 -35.46 8.37 -1.11
N ASP A 186 -36.44 9.12 -0.62
CA ASP A 186 -37.72 8.55 -0.18
C ASP A 186 -38.59 8.28 -1.40
N VAL A 187 -39.09 7.05 -1.55
CA VAL A 187 -39.92 6.62 -2.69
C VAL A 187 -41.34 6.25 -2.27
N ARG A 188 -41.74 6.48 -1.02
CA ARG A 188 -43.07 6.09 -0.49
C ARG A 188 -44.25 6.78 -1.18
N PHE A 189 -44.01 7.87 -1.90
CA PHE A 189 -45.03 8.58 -2.66
C PHE A 189 -45.30 7.97 -4.05
N LEU A 190 -44.50 6.98 -4.48
CA LEU A 190 -44.70 6.29 -5.75
C LEU A 190 -45.91 5.34 -5.70
N PRO A 191 -46.45 4.92 -6.87
CA PRO A 191 -47.52 3.93 -6.93
C PRO A 191 -47.17 2.66 -6.15
N ASN A 192 -48.03 2.30 -5.20
CA ASN A 192 -47.76 1.19 -4.29
C ASN A 192 -48.25 -0.14 -4.90
N PRO A 193 -47.37 -1.12 -5.17
CA PRO A 193 -47.76 -2.40 -5.76
C PRO A 193 -48.64 -3.25 -4.83
N PHE A 194 -48.71 -2.95 -3.53
CA PHE A 194 -49.58 -3.67 -2.57
C PHE A 194 -51.08 -3.58 -2.87
N TRP A 195 -51.51 -2.63 -3.70
CA TRP A 195 -52.92 -2.51 -4.11
C TRP A 195 -53.35 -3.65 -5.05
N ASP A 196 -52.42 -4.26 -5.79
CA ASP A 196 -52.68 -5.51 -6.50
C ASP A 196 -52.42 -6.69 -5.56
N GLU A 197 -53.46 -7.44 -5.22
CA GLU A 197 -53.34 -8.58 -4.30
C GLU A 197 -52.37 -9.64 -4.79
N LYS A 198 -52.20 -9.77 -6.11
CA LYS A 198 -51.27 -10.72 -6.70
C LYS A 198 -49.82 -10.37 -6.41
N LEU A 199 -49.49 -9.08 -6.24
CA LEU A 199 -48.11 -8.60 -6.09
C LEU A 199 -47.63 -8.57 -4.63
N ARG A 200 -48.51 -8.75 -3.64
CA ARG A 200 -48.20 -8.58 -2.21
C ARG A 200 -47.10 -9.51 -1.67
N TYR A 201 -46.92 -10.66 -2.29
CA TYR A 201 -45.94 -11.67 -1.87
C TYR A 201 -44.64 -11.64 -2.68
N PHE A 202 -44.53 -10.71 -3.63
CA PHE A 202 -43.37 -10.56 -4.49
C PHE A 202 -42.48 -9.40 -4.04
N SER A 203 -41.23 -9.42 -4.50
CA SER A 203 -40.24 -8.39 -4.29
C SER A 203 -40.01 -7.57 -5.57
N GLY A 204 -39.40 -6.40 -5.46
CA GLY A 204 -39.04 -5.59 -6.64
C GLY A 204 -37.98 -6.21 -7.57
N ASN A 205 -37.46 -7.40 -7.23
CA ASN A 205 -36.60 -8.18 -8.13
C ASN A 205 -37.41 -9.14 -9.03
N ASP A 206 -38.69 -9.37 -8.73
CA ASP A 206 -39.56 -10.25 -9.49
C ASP A 206 -40.13 -9.49 -10.69
N LYS A 207 -40.11 -10.11 -11.87
CA LYS A 207 -40.49 -9.47 -13.15
C LYS A 207 -41.95 -8.96 -13.19
N GLU A 208 -42.79 -9.48 -12.31
CA GLU A 208 -44.23 -9.15 -12.26
C GLU A 208 -44.52 -7.87 -11.46
N VAL A 209 -43.57 -7.38 -10.65
CA VAL A 209 -43.67 -6.18 -9.79
C VAL A 209 -43.07 -4.97 -10.47
#